data_AF-A0A714YQE7-F1
#
_entry.id   AF-A0A714YQE7-F1
#
_cell.length_a   1.000
_cell.length_b   1.000
_cell.length_c   1.000
_cell.angle_alpha   90.00
_cell.angle_beta   90.00
_cell.angle_gamma   90.00
#
_symmetry.space_group_name_H-M   'P 1'
#
loop_
_entity.id
_entity.type
_entity.pdbx_description
1 polymer ?
#
loop_
_entity_poly.entity_id
_entity_poly.type
_entity_poly.pdbx_seq_one_letter_code
_entity_poly.pdbx_strand_id
1 'polypeptide(L)'
;MNAQRVVVMGLGNLLWAEQASHLLLLDAIDYGLAPGSLRTYAGEKIPAYLSAKKMSLHQNSFSEVLALADIRGHLPCHIALVGLQPALLDDYGGSLSEIARSQLPAAEQAALAQLAAWGIVPQANEVARCLNYKCLSMENYEGVRIRQYQTRLEGKRSGE
;
A
#
# COMPACT_ATOMS: atom_id res chain seq x y z
N MET A 1 2.23 13.36 -30.07
CA MET A 1 3.08 13.37 -28.85
C MET A 1 2.42 12.45 -27.85
N ASN A 2 3.03 11.30 -27.53
CA ASN A 2 2.47 10.36 -26.56
C ASN A 2 2.55 10.99 -25.17
N ALA A 3 1.40 11.28 -24.56
CA ALA A 3 1.36 11.76 -23.18
C ALA A 3 1.95 10.69 -22.27
N GLN A 4 3.01 11.02 -21.53
CA GLN A 4 3.58 10.11 -20.53
C GLN A 4 2.54 9.91 -19.43
N ARG A 5 2.03 8.68 -19.28
CA ARG A 5 1.06 8.32 -18.25
C ARG A 5 1.80 7.85 -17.00
N VAL A 6 1.71 8.66 -15.96
CA VAL A 6 2.23 8.37 -14.62
C VAL A 6 1.08 7.85 -13.78
N VAL A 7 1.29 6.71 -13.13
CA VAL A 7 0.27 6.13 -12.27
C VAL A 7 0.84 5.92 -10.87
N VAL A 8 0.16 6.50 -9.88
CA VAL A 8 0.44 6.34 -8.45
C VAL A 8 -0.66 5.47 -7.87
N MET A 9 -0.30 4.32 -7.29
CA MET A 9 -1.29 3.33 -6.83
C MET A 9 -1.07 2.87 -5.40
N GLY A 10 -2.19 2.52 -4.75
CA GLY A 10 -2.27 1.42 -3.77
C GLY A 10 -2.84 0.15 -4.44
N LEU A 11 -2.79 -0.99 -3.75
CA LEU A 11 -3.03 -2.36 -4.28
C LEU A 11 -4.32 -2.63 -5.10
N GLY A 12 -5.31 -1.74 -5.13
CA GLY A 12 -6.64 -2.00 -5.71
C GLY A 12 -6.83 -1.82 -7.23
N ASN A 13 -5.87 -1.26 -7.98
CA ASN A 13 -6.10 -0.79 -9.37
C ASN A 13 -5.14 -1.37 -10.43
N LEU A 14 -4.74 -2.64 -10.29
CA LEU A 14 -3.75 -3.35 -11.11
C LEU A 14 -3.93 -3.25 -12.64
N LEU A 15 -5.16 -3.03 -13.15
CA LEU A 15 -5.45 -2.95 -14.59
C LEU A 15 -4.81 -1.74 -15.31
N TRP A 16 -4.33 -0.72 -14.60
CA TRP A 16 -3.72 0.45 -15.26
C TRP A 16 -2.19 0.38 -15.33
N ALA A 17 -1.56 -0.63 -14.72
CA ALA A 17 -0.11 -0.78 -14.72
C ALA A 17 0.45 -0.97 -16.14
N GLU A 18 -0.19 -1.81 -16.96
CA GLU A 18 0.25 -2.09 -18.34
C GLU A 18 0.20 -0.85 -19.28
N GLN A 19 -0.51 0.21 -18.90
CA GLN A 19 -0.65 1.44 -19.70
C GLN A 19 0.25 2.58 -19.22
N ALA A 20 1.00 2.37 -18.14
CA ALA A 20 1.82 3.39 -17.52
C ALA A 20 3.26 3.35 -18.05
N SER A 21 3.84 4.53 -18.29
CA SER A 21 5.31 4.62 -18.50
C SER A 21 6.07 4.63 -17.18
N HIS A 22 5.43 5.12 -16.11
CA HIS A 22 5.98 5.21 -14.77
C HIS A 22 4.97 4.69 -13.74
N LEU A 23 5.42 3.77 -12.87
CA LEU A 23 4.63 3.18 -11.81
C LEU A 23 5.27 3.47 -10.45
N LEU A 24 4.62 4.29 -9.62
CA LEU A 24 5.02 4.56 -8.24
C LEU A 24 4.05 3.91 -7.26
N LEU A 25 4.60 3.09 -6.37
CA LEU A 25 3.84 2.30 -5.40
C LEU A 25 4.03 2.88 -4.00
N LEU A 26 2.94 2.99 -3.24
CA LEU A 26 2.96 3.29 -1.82
C LEU A 26 2.25 2.17 -1.08
N ASP A 27 2.96 1.47 -0.19
CA ASP A 27 2.42 0.27 0.45
C ASP A 27 2.95 0.02 1.88
N ALA A 28 2.19 -0.74 2.67
CA ALA A 28 2.64 -1.27 3.95
C ALA A 28 3.31 -2.63 3.72
N ILE A 29 4.60 -2.74 4.01
CA ILE A 29 5.42 -3.91 3.66
C ILE A 29 6.16 -4.40 4.90
N ASP A 30 6.08 -5.71 5.16
CA ASP A 30 6.92 -6.35 6.16
C ASP A 30 8.34 -6.55 5.63
N TYR A 31 9.28 -5.71 6.03
CA TYR A 31 10.70 -5.84 5.75
C TYR A 31 11.47 -6.60 6.85
N GLY A 32 10.80 -6.99 7.95
CA GLY A 32 11.47 -7.43 9.18
C GLY A 32 12.30 -6.32 9.85
N LEU A 33 11.95 -5.05 9.60
CA LEU A 33 12.59 -3.88 10.21
C LEU A 33 11.80 -3.37 11.43
N ALA A 34 12.30 -2.32 12.07
CA ALA A 34 11.57 -1.65 13.14
C ALA A 34 10.27 -1.01 12.60
N PRO A 35 9.12 -1.14 13.30
CA PRO A 35 7.88 -0.47 12.92
C PRO A 35 8.06 1.02 12.62
N GLY A 36 7.42 1.50 11.56
CA GLY A 36 7.56 2.88 11.09
C GLY A 36 8.74 3.11 10.13
N SER A 37 9.63 2.12 9.95
CA SER A 37 10.74 2.25 8.99
C SER A 37 10.22 2.48 7.56
N LEU A 38 10.69 3.54 6.91
CA LEU A 38 10.40 3.83 5.51
C LEU A 38 11.56 3.37 4.62
N ARG A 39 11.24 2.75 3.48
CA ARG A 39 12.21 2.33 2.47
C ARG A 39 11.73 2.74 1.08
N THR A 40 12.66 3.23 0.26
CA THR A 40 12.42 3.53 -1.15
C THR A 40 13.28 2.62 -2.03
N TYR A 41 12.66 1.99 -3.02
CA TYR A 41 13.32 1.16 -4.03
C TYR A 41 12.95 1.67 -5.43
N ALA A 42 13.88 1.62 -6.37
CA ALA A 42 13.65 2.05 -7.75
C ALA A 42 14.44 1.18 -8.74
N GLY A 43 13.84 0.90 -9.90
CA GLY A 43 14.43 0.07 -10.95
C GLY A 43 14.72 -1.36 -10.47
N GLU A 44 15.87 -1.90 -10.86
CA GLU A 44 16.32 -3.27 -10.51
C GLU A 44 16.52 -3.50 -9.01
N LYS A 45 16.51 -2.44 -8.19
CA LYS A 45 16.60 -2.55 -6.72
C LYS A 45 15.26 -2.88 -6.07
N ILE A 46 14.16 -2.88 -6.82
CA ILE A 46 12.90 -3.42 -6.32
C ILE A 46 13.14 -4.92 -6.10
N PRO A 47 13.03 -5.43 -4.86
CA PRO A 47 13.27 -6.84 -4.58
C PRO A 47 12.41 -7.66 -5.52
N ALA A 48 13.06 -8.55 -6.29
CA ALA A 48 12.58 -9.06 -7.57
C ALA A 48 11.05 -9.09 -7.68
N TYR A 49 10.33 -9.70 -6.73
CA TYR A 49 8.89 -9.48 -6.57
C TYR A 49 8.43 -9.68 -5.10
N LEU A 50 8.64 -8.68 -4.23
CA LEU A 50 8.08 -8.54 -2.86
C LEU A 50 7.87 -9.86 -2.05
N SER A 51 8.88 -10.74 -2.02
CA SER A 51 8.81 -12.03 -1.31
C SER A 51 9.15 -11.95 0.19
N ALA A 52 8.96 -10.79 0.83
CA ALA A 52 9.11 -10.70 2.26
C ALA A 52 7.80 -11.15 2.92
N LYS A 53 7.89 -12.26 3.67
CA LYS A 53 6.87 -12.84 4.57
C LYS A 53 5.66 -11.91 4.79
N LYS A 54 4.51 -12.31 4.25
CA LYS A 54 3.21 -11.61 4.37
C LYS A 54 3.19 -10.22 3.73
N MET A 55 3.10 -10.19 2.40
CA MET A 55 2.28 -9.15 1.77
C MET A 55 0.83 -9.34 2.23
N SER A 56 0.15 -8.24 2.58
CA SER A 56 -1.25 -8.29 2.97
C SER A 56 -2.07 -9.10 1.96
N LEU A 57 -2.84 -10.07 2.47
CA LEU A 57 -3.60 -11.12 1.75
C LEU A 57 -4.75 -10.61 0.85
N HIS A 58 -4.69 -9.38 0.35
CA HIS A 58 -5.68 -8.83 -0.56
C HIS A 58 -5.49 -9.36 -2.00
N GLN A 59 -5.88 -10.62 -2.19
CA GLN A 59 -6.44 -11.32 -3.37
C GLN A 59 -5.85 -11.19 -4.79
N ASN A 60 -4.74 -10.51 -5.01
CA ASN A 60 -3.81 -10.81 -6.11
C ASN A 60 -2.45 -10.30 -5.65
N SER A 61 -1.41 -11.15 -5.62
CA SER A 61 -0.10 -10.64 -5.24
C SER A 61 0.33 -9.66 -6.34
N PHE A 62 0.65 -8.42 -5.96
CA PHE A 62 1.17 -7.41 -6.89
C PHE A 62 2.33 -7.96 -7.75
N SER A 63 3.10 -8.87 -7.16
CA SER A 63 4.13 -9.69 -7.79
C SER A 63 3.64 -10.46 -9.01
N GLU A 64 2.48 -11.14 -8.93
CA GLU A 64 1.89 -11.87 -10.06
C GLU A 64 1.52 -10.94 -11.21
N VAL A 65 1.03 -9.73 -10.93
CA VAL A 65 0.65 -8.82 -12.03
C VAL A 65 1.84 -8.15 -12.67
N LEU A 66 2.88 -7.75 -11.91
CA LEU A 66 4.11 -7.30 -12.54
C LEU A 66 4.77 -8.43 -13.36
N ALA A 67 4.77 -9.66 -12.84
CA ALA A 67 5.30 -10.80 -13.58
C ALA A 67 4.49 -11.07 -14.86
N LEU A 68 3.16 -10.99 -14.80
CA LEU A 68 2.31 -11.15 -15.98
C LEU A 68 2.52 -10.02 -17.01
N ALA A 69 2.63 -8.77 -16.55
CA ALA A 69 2.93 -7.63 -17.41
C ALA A 69 4.31 -7.79 -18.08
N ASP A 70 5.30 -8.30 -17.36
CA ASP A 70 6.64 -8.60 -17.90
C ASP A 70 6.60 -9.70 -18.96
N ILE A 71 5.94 -10.83 -18.67
CA ILE A 71 5.74 -11.92 -19.64
C ILE A 71 5.05 -11.42 -20.92
N ARG A 72 4.14 -10.44 -20.79
CA ARG A 72 3.40 -9.83 -21.91
C ARG A 72 4.18 -8.70 -22.61
N GLY A 73 5.35 -8.30 -22.10
CA GLY A 73 6.14 -7.19 -22.65
C GLY A 73 5.53 -5.81 -22.38
N HIS A 74 4.73 -5.68 -21.32
CA HIS A 74 4.02 -4.47 -20.91
C HIS A 74 4.43 -4.00 -19.51
N LEU A 75 5.59 -4.45 -19.01
CA LEU A 75 6.14 -3.94 -17.76
C LEU A 75 6.48 -2.44 -17.92
N PRO A 76 6.06 -1.56 -17.00
CA PRO A 76 6.46 -0.16 -17.05
C PRO A 76 7.98 0.02 -17.05
N CYS A 77 8.48 0.90 -17.91
CA CYS A 77 9.91 1.18 -18.02
C CYS A 77 10.52 1.73 -16.73
N HIS A 78 9.71 2.41 -15.92
CA HIS A 78 10.13 3.01 -14.66
C HIS A 78 9.20 2.54 -13.54
N ILE A 79 9.76 1.85 -12.56
CA ILE A 79 9.04 1.39 -11.38
C ILE A 79 9.80 1.87 -10.14
N ALA A 80 9.05 2.36 -9.15
CA ALA A 80 9.55 2.65 -7.82
C ALA A 80 8.51 2.31 -6.74
N LEU A 81 9.00 2.09 -5.54
CA LEU A 81 8.23 1.70 -4.37
C LEU A 81 8.69 2.51 -3.16
N VAL A 82 7.75 3.15 -2.48
CA VAL A 82 7.92 3.72 -1.15
C VAL A 82 7.10 2.85 -0.19
N GLY A 83 7.76 2.11 0.68
CA GLY A 83 7.06 1.22 1.61
C GLY A 83 7.38 1.50 3.07
N LEU A 84 6.37 1.27 3.89
CA LEU A 84 6.40 1.48 5.34
C LEU A 84 6.34 0.13 6.05
N GLN A 85 7.25 -0.13 6.98
CA GLN A 85 7.15 -1.24 7.92
C GLN A 85 5.97 -1.01 8.87
N PRO A 86 4.92 -1.84 8.84
CA PRO A 86 3.79 -1.71 9.75
C PRO A 86 4.15 -2.24 11.15
N ALA A 87 3.46 -1.73 12.17
CA ALA A 87 3.54 -2.26 13.53
C ALA A 87 2.71 -3.55 13.71
N LEU A 88 1.61 -3.67 12.96
CA LEU A 88 0.68 -4.79 12.99
C LEU A 88 0.08 -4.98 11.59
N LEU A 89 0.13 -6.21 11.07
CA LEU A 89 -0.41 -6.57 9.75
C LEU A 89 -1.68 -7.43 9.83
N ASP A 90 -1.86 -8.14 10.94
CA ASP A 90 -2.92 -9.16 11.07
C ASP A 90 -4.24 -8.57 11.67
N ASP A 91 -4.33 -7.25 11.88
CA ASP A 91 -5.54 -6.55 12.39
C ASP A 91 -6.35 -5.91 11.26
N TYR A 92 -7.17 -6.74 10.62
CA TYR A 92 -8.00 -6.34 9.48
C TYR A 92 -9.11 -5.38 9.90
N GLY A 93 -9.28 -4.31 9.12
CA GLY A 93 -10.32 -3.30 9.40
C GLY A 93 -9.97 -2.35 10.55
N GLY A 94 -8.71 -2.32 10.98
CA GLY A 94 -8.16 -1.27 11.81
C GLY A 94 -7.81 -0.02 11.01
N SER A 95 -7.81 1.14 11.69
CA SER A 95 -7.23 2.37 11.15
C SER A 95 -5.71 2.31 11.14
N LEU A 96 -5.08 3.28 10.47
CA LEU A 96 -3.64 3.51 10.61
C LEU A 96 -3.26 3.64 12.09
N SER A 97 -2.28 2.84 12.51
CA SER A 97 -1.61 3.05 13.79
C SER A 97 -0.99 4.46 13.86
N GLU A 98 -0.77 4.95 15.07
CA GLU A 98 -0.14 6.27 15.28
C GLU A 98 1.23 6.35 14.60
N ILE A 99 2.02 5.27 14.65
CA ILE A 99 3.31 5.14 13.98
C ILE A 99 3.17 5.26 12.45
N ALA A 100 2.17 4.62 11.86
CA ALA A 100 1.94 4.73 10.42
C ALA A 100 1.45 6.12 10.03
N ARG A 101 0.57 6.70 10.84
CA ARG A 101 0.03 8.05 10.63
C ARG A 101 1.11 9.12 10.70
N SER A 102 2.06 9.01 11.64
CA SER A 102 3.16 9.97 11.78
C SER A 102 4.14 9.93 10.59
N GLN A 103 4.18 8.82 9.85
CA GLN A 103 5.07 8.63 8.70
C GLN A 103 4.48 9.12 7.37
N LEU A 104 3.19 9.50 7.32
CA LEU A 104 2.55 9.96 6.08
C LEU A 104 3.30 11.14 5.41
N PRO A 105 3.73 12.20 6.12
CA PRO A 105 4.46 13.30 5.48
C PRO A 105 5.82 12.86 4.91
N ALA A 106 6.51 11.94 5.59
CA ALA A 106 7.79 11.41 5.12
C ALA A 106 7.62 10.50 3.89
N ALA A 107 6.55 9.70 3.86
CA ALA A 107 6.20 8.87 2.71
C ALA A 107 5.80 9.72 1.50
N GLU A 108 5.02 10.79 1.72
CA GLU A 108 4.68 11.78 0.69
C GLU A 108 5.94 12.42 0.12
N GLN A 109 6.84 12.92 0.97
CA GLN A 109 8.07 13.55 0.52
C GLN A 109 8.96 12.58 -0.28
N ALA A 110 9.03 11.31 0.11
CA ALA A 110 9.76 10.29 -0.63
C ALA A 110 9.13 10.03 -2.02
N ALA A 111 7.81 10.00 -2.10
CA ALA A 111 7.08 9.87 -3.36
C ALA A 111 7.32 11.08 -4.29
N LEU A 112 7.24 12.30 -3.75
CA LEU A 112 7.52 13.53 -4.51
C LEU A 112 8.97 13.58 -5.02
N ALA A 113 9.93 13.19 -4.17
CA ALA A 113 11.33 13.10 -4.58
C ALA A 113 11.54 12.08 -5.71
N GLN A 114 10.83 10.95 -5.67
CA GLN A 114 10.88 9.94 -6.72
C GLN A 114 10.26 10.43 -8.03
N LEU A 115 9.16 11.16 -7.97
CA LEU A 115 8.57 11.80 -9.15
C LEU A 115 9.53 12.83 -9.75
N ALA A 116 10.17 13.66 -8.92
CA ALA A 116 11.16 14.63 -9.36
C ALA A 116 12.37 13.95 -10.02
N ALA A 117 12.82 12.80 -9.51
CA ALA A 117 13.89 12.01 -10.12
C ALA A 117 13.54 11.48 -11.52
N TRP A 118 12.24 11.32 -11.82
CA TRP A 118 11.74 11.02 -13.16
C TRP A 118 11.46 12.27 -14.01
N GLY A 119 11.76 13.47 -13.50
CA GLY A 119 11.47 14.74 -14.17
C GLY A 119 9.98 15.12 -14.16
N ILE A 120 9.18 14.49 -13.29
CA ILE A 120 7.75 14.74 -13.14
C ILE A 120 7.54 15.75 -12.01
N VAL A 121 6.88 16.87 -12.32
CA VAL A 121 6.54 17.91 -11.34
C VAL A 121 5.04 17.82 -11.03
N PRO A 122 4.64 17.24 -9.89
CA PRO A 122 3.23 17.18 -9.51
C PRO A 122 2.70 18.58 -9.17
N GLN A 123 1.45 18.85 -9.56
CA GLN A 123 0.73 20.05 -9.14
C GLN A 123 -0.20 19.71 -7.97
N ALA A 124 -0.17 20.54 -6.93
CA ALA A 124 -1.10 20.41 -5.83
C ALA A 124 -2.53 20.64 -6.34
N ASN A 125 -3.46 19.80 -5.89
CA ASN A 125 -4.86 19.98 -6.22
C ASN A 125 -5.50 20.87 -5.15
N GLU A 126 -5.95 22.07 -5.51
CA GLU A 126 -6.55 23.02 -4.56
C GLU A 126 -7.90 22.54 -4.04
N VAL A 127 -8.57 21.64 -4.77
CA VAL A 127 -9.85 21.07 -4.38
C VAL A 127 -9.65 19.71 -3.73
N ALA A 128 -9.87 19.64 -2.42
CA ALA A 128 -9.95 18.39 -1.69
C ALA A 128 -11.21 17.62 -2.15
N ARG A 129 -11.03 16.66 -3.06
CA ARG A 129 -12.10 15.74 -3.44
C ARG A 129 -12.23 14.68 -2.34
N CYS A 130 -13.42 14.51 -1.79
CA CYS A 130 -13.70 13.35 -0.95
C CYS A 130 -13.63 12.08 -1.81
N LEU A 131 -12.65 11.23 -1.53
CA LEU A 131 -12.42 9.98 -2.29
C LEU A 131 -13.37 8.86 -1.83
N ASN A 132 -13.94 8.98 -0.63
CA ASN A 132 -14.75 7.95 0.02
C ASN A 132 -16.21 8.39 0.21
N TYR A 133 -17.11 7.42 0.32
CA TYR A 133 -18.47 7.66 0.78
C TYR A 133 -18.46 8.22 2.21
N LYS A 134 -19.45 9.05 2.56
CA LYS A 134 -19.55 9.65 3.91
C LYS A 134 -19.55 8.61 5.05
N CYS A 135 -20.11 7.42 4.83
CA CYS A 135 -20.09 6.33 5.81
C CYS A 135 -18.69 5.77 6.10
N LEU A 136 -17.72 6.05 5.24
CA LEU A 136 -16.31 5.69 5.37
C LEU A 136 -15.43 6.91 5.75
N SER A 137 -16.04 8.01 6.23
CA SER A 137 -15.26 9.07 6.87
C SER A 137 -14.53 8.51 8.09
N MET A 138 -13.36 9.06 8.43
CA MET A 138 -12.64 8.63 9.63
C MET A 138 -13.53 8.69 10.87
N GLU A 139 -14.31 9.76 11.02
CA GLU A 139 -15.26 9.93 12.13
C GLU A 139 -16.26 8.75 12.23
N ASN A 140 -16.83 8.31 11.12
CA ASN A 140 -17.80 7.21 11.12
C ASN A 140 -17.11 5.83 11.24
N TYR A 141 -15.98 5.65 10.57
CA TYR A 141 -15.22 4.40 10.56
C TYR A 141 -14.57 4.11 11.92
N GLU A 142 -13.99 5.13 12.55
CA GLU A 142 -13.35 5.01 13.86
C GLU A 142 -14.34 5.20 15.00
N GLY A 143 -15.36 6.04 14.83
CA GLY A 143 -16.31 6.41 15.87
C GLY A 143 -17.43 5.40 16.12
N VAL A 144 -17.72 4.50 15.16
CA VAL A 144 -18.74 3.46 15.30
C VAL A 144 -18.11 2.09 15.17
N ARG A 145 -17.53 1.59 16.27
CA ARG A 145 -17.03 0.21 16.34
C ARG A 145 -18.16 -0.75 16.69
N ILE A 146 -18.34 -1.79 15.88
CA ILE A 146 -19.18 -2.94 16.25
C ILE A 146 -18.58 -3.57 17.51
N ARG A 147 -19.43 -3.93 18.49
CA ARG A 147 -18.97 -4.56 19.74
C ARG A 147 -18.17 -5.83 19.43
N GLN A 148 -16.94 -5.89 19.92
CA GLN A 148 -16.12 -7.08 19.89
C GLN A 148 -16.42 -7.94 21.12
N TYR A 149 -16.58 -9.25 20.92
CA TYR A 149 -16.79 -10.21 21.99
C TYR A 149 -15.65 -11.22 21.95
N GLN A 150 -15.03 -11.46 23.10
CA GLN A 150 -14.15 -12.61 23.27
C GLN A 150 -14.98 -13.77 23.81
N THR A 151 -14.89 -14.93 23.16
CA THR A 151 -15.55 -16.15 23.62
C THR A 151 -14.51 -17.17 24.02
N ARG A 152 -14.79 -17.91 25.09
CA ARG A 152 -13.99 -19.06 25.52
C ARG A 152 -14.93 -20.25 25.54
N LEU A 153 -14.55 -21.35 24.90
CA LEU A 153 -15.29 -22.59 25.04
C LEU A 153 -15.05 -23.10 26.47
N GLU A 154 -16.11 -23.21 27.28
CA GLU A 154 -15.98 -23.89 28.57
C GLU A 154 -15.62 -25.36 28.31
N GLY A 155 -14.53 -25.80 28.93
CA GLY A 155 -14.07 -27.18 28.82
C GLY A 155 -15.16 -28.13 29.31
N LYS A 156 -15.42 -29.21 28.53
CA LYS A 156 -16.20 -30.34 29.02
C LYS A 156 -15.65 -30.75 30.38
N ARG A 157 -16.48 -30.70 31.43
CA ARG A 157 -16.17 -31.34 32.70
C ARG A 157 -15.85 -32.80 32.39
N SER A 158 -14.60 -33.18 32.60
CA SER A 158 -14.20 -34.58 32.69
C SER A 158 -14.38 -34.96 34.16
N GLY A 159 -15.13 -36.03 34.42
CA GLY A 159 -15.62 -36.48 35.73
C GLY A 159 -17.14 -36.59 35.68
N GLU A 160 -17.75 -37.78 35.64
CA GLU A 160 -17.41 -39.08 36.24
C GLU A 160 -17.87 -40.23 35.34
#